data_AF-A0A259SST6-F1
#
_entry.id   AF-A0A259SST6-F1
#
_cell.length_a   1.000
_cell.length_b   1.000
_cell.length_c   1.000
_cell.angle_alpha   90.00
_cell.angle_beta   90.00
_cell.angle_gamma   90.00
#
_symmetry.space_group_name_H-M   'P 1'
#
loop_
_entity.id
_entity.type
_entity.pdbx_description
1 polymer ?
#
loop_
_entity_poly.entity_id
_entity_poly.type
_entity_poly.pdbx_seq_one_letter_code
_entity_poly.pdbx_strand_id
1 'polypeptide(L)' 'MTYPLVRDLAAEGIPVRLTCGVLGHSRQAYYAWLAEPVSQRELEDAYLTNALIDAHDDDPEFGYRF' A
#
# COMPACT_ATOMS: atom_id res chain seq x y z
N MET A 1 4.49 -1.89 7.15
CA MET A 1 5.68 -1.97 6.27
C MET A 1 5.25 -2.67 5.01
N THR A 2 5.58 -2.10 3.85
CA THR A 2 5.11 -2.59 2.54
C THR A 2 6.30 -3.06 1.74
N TYR A 3 6.15 -4.13 0.94
CA TYR A 3 7.24 -4.69 0.13
C TYR A 3 6.87 -4.77 -1.36
N PRO A 4 6.42 -3.66 -1.99
CA PRO A 4 5.92 -3.69 -3.36
C PRO A 4 7.02 -4.09 -4.34
N LEU A 5 8.22 -3.49 -4.20
CA LEU A 5 9.36 -3.79 -5.06
C LEU A 5 9.81 -5.26 -4.96
N VAL A 6 9.82 -5.85 -3.77
CA VAL A 6 10.17 -7.28 -3.60
C VAL A 6 9.18 -8.17 -4.33
N ARG A 7 7.88 -7.83 -4.28
CA ARG A 7 6.81 -8.55 -4.97
C ARG A 7 6.93 -8.43 -6.49
N ASP A 8 7.17 -7.22 -6.99
CA ASP A 8 7.25 -6.95 -8.43
C ASP A 8 8.44 -7.69 -9.06
N LEU A 9 9.62 -7.63 -8.41
CA LEU A 9 10.79 -8.37 -8.86
C LEU A 9 10.60 -9.89 -8.76
N ALA A 10 9.87 -10.37 -7.74
CA ALA A 10 9.53 -11.79 -7.64
C ALA A 10 8.60 -12.25 -8.78
N ALA A 11 7.69 -11.39 -9.25
CA ALA A 11 6.86 -11.66 -10.42
C ALA A 11 7.67 -11.75 -11.71
N GLU A 12 8.80 -11.04 -11.79
CA GLU A 12 9.78 -11.14 -12.90
C GLU A 12 10.73 -12.34 -12.76
N GLY A 13 10.57 -13.18 -11.73
CA GLY A 13 11.39 -14.37 -11.49
C GLY A 13 12.67 -14.11 -10.69
N ILE A 14 12.87 -12.90 -10.17
CA ILE A 14 14.02 -12.58 -9.32
C ILE A 14 13.80 -13.17 -7.92
N PRO A 15 14.78 -13.92 -7.36
CA PRO A 15 14.59 -14.57 -6.06
C PRO A 15 14.33 -13.58 -4.93
N VAL A 16 13.25 -13.78 -4.16
CA VAL A 16 12.91 -13.02 -2.95
C VAL A 16 14.08 -12.96 -1.95
N ARG A 17 14.88 -14.03 -1.86
CA ARG A 17 16.07 -14.06 -1.00
C ARG A 17 17.13 -13.03 -1.42
N LEU A 18 17.32 -12.85 -2.72
CA LEU A 18 18.26 -11.87 -3.27
C LEU A 18 17.75 -10.46 -2.99
N THR A 19 16.51 -10.17 -3.36
CA THR A 19 15.92 -8.82 -3.24
C THR A 19 15.78 -8.39 -1.79
N CYS A 20 15.28 -9.25 -0.89
CA CYS A 20 15.25 -8.96 0.54
C CYS A 20 16.66 -8.74 1.12
N GLY A 21 17.67 -9.51 0.67
CA GLY A 21 19.04 -9.34 1.11
C GLY A 21 19.63 -7.99 0.72
N VAL A 22 19.42 -7.57 -0.55
CA VAL A 22 19.89 -6.28 -1.07
C VAL A 22 19.20 -5.11 -0.38
N LEU A 23 17.89 -5.21 -0.15
CA LEU A 23 17.08 -4.15 0.47
C LEU A 23 17.14 -4.14 2.01
N GLY A 24 17.87 -5.08 2.63
CA GLY A 24 17.94 -5.18 4.10
C GLY A 24 16.63 -5.59 4.77
N HIS A 25 15.77 -6.31 4.06
CA HIS A 25 14.48 -6.79 4.57
C HIS A 25 14.56 -8.24 5.06
N SER A 26 13.74 -8.55 6.06
CA SER A 26 13.53 -9.94 6.47
C SER A 26 12.61 -10.66 5.49
N ARG A 27 13.00 -11.86 5.03
CA ARG A 27 12.13 -12.74 4.25
C ARG A 27 10.86 -13.13 5.02
N GLN A 28 10.96 -13.30 6.34
CA GLN A 28 9.81 -13.63 7.19
C GLN A 28 8.81 -12.48 7.21
N ALA A 29 9.30 -11.24 7.34
CA ALA A 29 8.45 -10.06 7.31
C ALA A 29 7.80 -9.86 5.94
N TYR A 30 8.54 -10.12 4.84
CA TYR A 30 7.98 -10.12 3.49
C TYR A 30 6.82 -11.11 3.34
N TYR A 31 7.01 -12.38 3.73
CA TYR A 31 5.95 -13.39 3.57
C TYR A 31 4.76 -13.15 4.51
N ALA A 32 4.99 -12.61 5.70
CA ALA A 32 3.91 -12.19 6.60
C ALA A 32 3.07 -11.07 5.96
N TRP A 33 3.72 -10.05 5.40
CA TRP A 33 3.04 -9.00 4.65
C TRP A 33 2.38 -9.53 3.37
N LEU A 34 2.96 -10.51 2.68
CA LEU A 34 2.37 -11.07 1.46
C LEU A 34 1.02 -11.75 1.73
N ALA A 35 0.82 -12.32 2.92
CA ALA A 35 -0.45 -12.91 3.32
C ALA A 35 -1.54 -11.85 3.57
N GLU A 36 -1.16 -10.70 4.12
CA GLU A 36 -2.07 -9.59 4.40
C GLU A 36 -1.36 -8.25 4.06
N PRO A 37 -1.38 -7.85 2.77
CA PRO A 37 -0.55 -6.73 2.29
C PRO A 37 -1.13 -5.36 2.60
N VAL A 38 -2.42 -5.31 2.99
CA VAL A 38 -3.13 -4.10 3.39
C VAL A 38 -3.40 -4.20 4.89
N SER A 39 -2.80 -3.30 5.65
CA SER A 39 -3.07 -3.24 7.09
C SER A 39 -4.45 -2.68 7.39
N GLN A 40 -4.99 -3.00 8.57
CA GLN A 40 -6.26 -2.43 9.04
C GLN A 40 -6.27 -0.89 8.98
N ARG A 41 -5.14 -0.25 9.34
CA ARG A 41 -5.03 1.21 9.28
C ARG A 41 -5.09 1.74 7.85
N GLU A 42 -4.42 1.09 6.89
CA GLU A 42 -4.51 1.48 5.47
C GLU A 42 -5.94 1.31 4.93
N LEU A 43 -6.66 0.28 5.38
CA LEU A 43 -8.06 0.07 5.03
C LEU A 43 -8.96 1.16 5.62
N GLU A 44 -8.77 1.50 6.89
CA GLU A 44 -9.48 2.60 7.57
C GLU A 44 -9.21 3.94 6.88
N ASP A 45 -7.93 4.25 6.56
CA ASP A 45 -7.53 5.46 5.85
C ASP A 45 -8.18 5.54 4.45
N ALA A 46 -8.30 4.40 3.75
CA ALA A 46 -8.97 4.33 2.46
C ALA A 46 -10.48 4.59 2.58
N TYR A 47 -11.15 3.99 3.57
CA TYR A 47 -12.57 4.25 3.82
C TYR A 47 -12.83 5.71 4.23
N LEU A 48 -11.96 6.28 5.07
CA LEU A 48 -12.06 7.68 5.46
C LEU A 48 -11.91 8.60 4.25
N THR A 49 -10.94 8.32 3.38
CA THR A 49 -10.73 9.08 2.14
C THR A 49 -11.95 9.01 1.23
N ASN A 50 -12.52 7.83 1.02
CA ASN A 50 -13.74 7.67 0.22
C ASN A 50 -14.92 8.43 0.85
N ALA A 51 -15.11 8.33 2.17
CA ALA A 51 -16.17 9.06 2.86
C ALA A 51 -16.02 10.58 2.71
N LEU A 52 -14.78 11.10 2.72
CA LEU A 52 -14.52 12.52 2.45
C LEU A 52 -14.86 12.90 1.01
N ILE A 53 -14.49 12.07 0.04
CA ILE A 53 -14.85 12.31 -1.37
C ILE A 53 -16.37 12.32 -1.53
N ASP A 54 -17.06 11.29 -1.03
CA ASP A 54 -18.51 11.17 -1.10
C ASP A 54 -19.24 12.34 -0.43
N ALA A 55 -18.70 12.85 0.69
CA ALA A 55 -19.27 14.01 1.38
C ALA A 55 -19.18 15.33 0.60
N HIS A 56 -18.29 15.43 -0.40
CA HIS A 56 -18.10 16.62 -1.22
C HIS A 56 -18.54 16.43 -2.67
N ASP A 57 -19.30 15.37 -2.98
CA ASP A 57 -19.79 15.12 -4.35
C ASP A 57 -20.59 16.30 -4.91
N ASP A 58 -21.35 16.98 -4.03
CA ASP A 58 -22.14 18.18 -4.36
C ASP A 58 -21.33 19.51 -4.36
N ASP A 59 -20.08 19.51 -3.86
CA ASP A 59 -19.18 20.67 -3.84
C ASP A 59 -17.81 20.30 -4.45
N PRO A 60 -17.72 20.21 -5.79
CA PRO A 60 -16.50 19.83 -6.48
C PRO A 60 -15.35 20.84 -6.31
N GLU A 61 -15.65 22.06 -5.86
CA GLU A 61 -14.64 23.08 -5.56
C GLU A 61 -14.04 22.90 -4.16
N PHE A 62 -14.57 22.00 -3.31
CA PHE A 62 -14.15 21.83 -1.92
C PHE A 62 -14.08 23.17 -1.16
N GLY A 63 -15.03 24.07 -1.43
CA GLY A 63 -15.03 25.43 -0.87
C GLY A 63 -13.93 26.37 -1.39
N TYR A 64 -13.19 26.01 -2.44
CA TYR A 64 -12.25 26.91 -3.11
C TYR A 64 -13.01 28.01 -3.84
N ARG A 65 -12.91 29.24 -3.34
CA ARG A 65 -13.52 30.43 -3.96
C ARG A 65 -12.42 31.32 -4.52
N PHE A 66 -12.43 31.55 -5.83
CA PHE A 66 -11.70 32.65 -6.46
C PHE A 66 -12.32 34.01 -6.08
#